data_AF-A0A9X1I2R5-F1
#
_entry.id   AF-A0A9X1I2R5-F1
#
_cell.length_a   1.000
_cell.length_b   1.000
_cell.length_c   1.000
_cell.angle_alpha   90.00
_cell.angle_beta   90.00
_cell.angle_gamma   90.00
#
_symmetry.space_group_name_H-M   'P 1'
#
loop_
_entity.id
_entity.type
_entity.pdbx_description
1 polymer ?
#
loop_
_entity_poly.entity_id
_entity_poly.type
_entity_poly.pdbx_seq_one_letter_code
_entity_poly.pdbx_strand_id
1 'polypeptide(L)'
;SFMKVAAVLVVLLTSSYFLFFNNTKSFETQIAQTETFKLPDESEVILNAQSKLSFSKKEWETNRNLKLQGEAFFKVTKGEKFTVNTKAGSIQVLGTQF
;
A
#
# COMPACT_ATOMS: atom_id res chain seq x y z
N SER A 1 -8.04 -33.59 -27.74
CA SER A 1 -8.81 -32.56 -27.01
C SER A 1 -8.26 -32.23 -25.60
N PHE A 2 -7.17 -32.84 -25.14
CA PHE A 2 -6.57 -32.53 -23.82
C PHE A 2 -5.86 -31.17 -23.75
N MET A 3 -5.23 -30.73 -24.84
CA MET A 3 -4.56 -29.43 -24.89
C MET A 3 -5.50 -28.25 -24.65
N LYS A 4 -6.77 -28.34 -25.09
CA LYS A 4 -7.78 -27.32 -24.84
C LYS A 4 -8.16 -27.23 -23.36
N VAL A 5 -8.31 -28.38 -22.70
CA VAL A 5 -8.60 -28.45 -21.25
C VAL A 5 -7.41 -27.95 -20.43
N ALA A 6 -6.19 -28.36 -20.78
CA ALA A 6 -4.97 -27.88 -20.12
C ALA A 6 -4.81 -26.36 -20.26
N ALA A 7 -5.08 -25.78 -21.44
CA ALA A 7 -5.03 -24.34 -21.65
C ALA A 7 -6.03 -23.59 -20.76
N VAL A 8 -7.26 -24.09 -20.63
CA VAL A 8 -8.27 -23.49 -19.74
C VAL A 8 -7.82 -23.54 -18.27
N LEU A 9 -7.29 -24.67 -17.82
CA LEU A 9 -6.77 -24.81 -16.45
C LEU A 9 -5.60 -23.86 -16.18
N VAL A 10 -4.66 -23.72 -17.11
CA VAL A 10 -3.54 -22.79 -16.97
C VAL A 10 -4.04 -21.35 -16.87
N VAL A 11 -4.98 -20.93 -17.72
CA VAL A 11 -5.57 -19.58 -17.66
C VAL A 11 -6.29 -19.34 -16.34
N LEU A 12 -7.05 -20.31 -15.83
CA LEU A 12 -7.74 -20.19 -14.53
C LEU A 12 -6.75 -20.12 -13.36
N LEU A 13 -5.69 -20.93 -13.38
CA LEU A 13 -4.67 -20.92 -12.32
C LEU A 13 -3.84 -19.63 -12.34
N THR A 14 -3.45 -19.14 -13.51
CA THR A 14 -2.67 -17.88 -13.60
C THR A 14 -3.51 -16.66 -13.27
N SER A 15 -4.77 -16.61 -13.72
CA SER A 15 -5.70 -15.52 -13.37
C SER A 15 -6.03 -15.52 -11.88
N SER A 16 -6.34 -16.68 -11.30
CA SER A 16 -6.56 -16.78 -9.85
C SER A 16 -5.32 -16.38 -9.06
N TYR A 17 -4.13 -16.87 -9.43
CA TYR A 17 -2.88 -16.45 -8.81
C TYR A 17 -2.70 -14.93 -8.88
N PHE A 18 -2.92 -14.31 -10.05
CA PHE A 18 -2.77 -12.86 -10.17
C PHE A 18 -3.76 -12.09 -9.29
N LEU A 19 -5.03 -12.53 -9.23
CA LEU A 19 -6.07 -11.91 -8.41
C LEU A 19 -5.82 -12.06 -6.91
N PHE A 20 -5.34 -13.23 -6.46
CA PHE A 20 -5.13 -13.52 -5.04
C PHE A 20 -3.81 -12.96 -4.50
N PHE A 21 -2.79 -12.81 -5.33
CA PHE A 21 -1.46 -12.40 -4.88
C PHE A 21 -1.20 -10.90 -5.03
N ASN A 22 -1.94 -10.17 -5.88
CA ASN A 22 -1.78 -8.73 -6.00
C ASN A 22 -2.54 -7.96 -4.89
N ASN A 23 -1.91 -7.80 -3.72
CA ASN A 23 -2.52 -7.19 -2.52
C ASN A 23 -1.98 -5.78 -2.18
N THR A 24 -1.25 -5.15 -3.09
CA THR A 24 -0.70 -3.82 -2.86
C THR A 24 -1.77 -2.76 -3.13
N LYS A 25 -2.10 -1.94 -2.14
CA LYS A 25 -2.88 -0.72 -2.34
C LYS A 25 -1.92 0.43 -2.64
N SER A 26 -2.24 1.25 -3.63
CA SER A 26 -1.48 2.46 -3.95
C SER A 26 -2.39 3.67 -4.10
N PHE A 27 -1.89 4.82 -3.67
CA PHE A 27 -2.45 6.14 -3.88
C PHE A 27 -1.41 6.98 -4.61
N GLU A 28 -1.85 7.79 -5.55
CA GLU A 28 -0.98 8.61 -6.39
C GLU A 28 -1.69 9.90 -6.75
N THR A 29 -1.01 11.01 -6.52
CA THR A 29 -1.51 12.36 -6.79
C THR A 29 -0.79 12.98 -7.98
N GLN A 30 -1.54 13.72 -8.79
CA GLN A 30 -1.01 14.51 -9.90
C GLN A 30 -0.45 15.87 -9.42
N ILE A 31 0.02 16.68 -10.37
CA ILE A 31 0.43 18.06 -10.12
C ILE A 31 -0.76 18.85 -9.56
N ALA A 32 -0.53 19.63 -8.50
CA ALA A 32 -1.53 20.44 -7.80
C ALA A 32 -2.73 19.63 -7.23
N GLN A 33 -2.59 18.31 -7.08
CA GLN A 33 -3.58 17.46 -6.41
C GLN A 33 -3.10 17.10 -5.00
N THR A 34 -4.01 17.13 -4.04
CA THR A 34 -3.79 16.58 -2.69
C THR A 34 -4.90 15.58 -2.41
N GLU A 35 -4.55 14.48 -1.75
CA GLU A 35 -5.53 13.46 -1.38
C GLU A 35 -5.42 13.17 0.12
N THR A 36 -6.57 13.09 0.80
CA THR A 36 -6.65 12.69 2.21
C THR A 36 -7.38 11.37 2.32
N PHE A 37 -6.78 10.40 3.00
CA PHE A 37 -7.38 9.08 3.19
C PHE A 37 -6.97 8.48 4.53
N LYS A 38 -7.74 7.46 4.95
CA LYS A 38 -7.42 6.66 6.12
C LYS A 38 -6.78 5.33 5.74
N LEU A 39 -5.86 4.90 6.57
CA LEU A 39 -5.28 3.57 6.57
C LEU A 39 -6.18 2.60 7.37
N PRO A 40 -6.00 1.27 7.23
CA PRO A 40 -6.88 0.31 7.92
C PRO A 40 -6.84 0.38 9.46
N ASP A 41 -5.83 1.01 10.06
CA ASP A 41 -5.72 1.26 11.50
C ASP A 41 -6.27 2.64 11.93
N GLU A 42 -7.08 3.26 11.07
CA GLU A 42 -7.63 4.61 11.21
C GLU A 42 -6.60 5.75 11.24
N SER A 43 -5.31 5.47 10.99
CA SER A 43 -4.31 6.52 10.78
C SER A 43 -4.68 7.36 9.56
N GLU A 44 -4.53 8.67 9.67
CA GLU A 44 -4.87 9.62 8.60
C GLU A 44 -3.61 10.01 7.83
N VAL A 45 -3.73 10.08 6.51
CA VAL A 45 -2.65 10.49 5.61
C VAL A 45 -3.16 11.60 4.71
N ILE A 46 -2.37 12.67 4.61
CA ILE A 46 -2.55 13.73 3.62
C ILE A 46 -1.38 13.62 2.63
N LEU A 47 -1.65 13.09 1.44
CA LEU A 47 -0.67 12.90 0.38
C LEU A 47 -0.59 14.16 -0.48
N ASN A 48 0.60 14.78 -0.55
CA ASN A 48 0.82 16.03 -1.27
C ASN A 48 0.87 15.80 -2.80
N ALA A 49 1.01 16.86 -3.60
CA ALA A 49 1.11 16.76 -5.06
C ALA A 49 2.30 15.91 -5.54
N GLN A 50 2.15 15.28 -6.71
CA GLN A 50 3.18 14.43 -7.33
C GLN A 50 3.78 13.38 -6.39
N SER A 51 2.95 12.81 -5.52
CA SER A 51 3.37 11.87 -4.50
C SER A 51 2.68 10.53 -4.68
N LYS A 52 3.35 9.47 -4.21
CA LYS A 52 2.88 8.10 -4.31
C LYS A 52 3.11 7.37 -3.00
N LEU A 53 2.06 6.74 -2.50
CA LEU A 53 2.10 5.92 -1.31
C LEU A 53 1.54 4.53 -1.59
N SER A 54 2.21 3.50 -1.11
CA SER A 54 1.74 2.13 -1.26
C SER A 54 1.99 1.28 -0.03
N PHE A 55 1.11 0.33 0.24
CA PHE A 55 1.23 -0.65 1.31
C PHE A 55 0.58 -2.00 0.93
N SER A 56 0.97 -3.07 1.60
CA SER A 56 0.34 -4.40 1.44
C SER A 56 -0.91 -4.49 2.32
N LYS A 57 -2.09 -4.65 1.71
CA LYS A 57 -3.34 -4.88 2.48
C LYS A 57 -3.29 -6.18 3.27
N LYS A 58 -2.68 -7.22 2.69
CA LYS A 58 -2.60 -8.56 3.27
C LYS A 58 -1.72 -8.60 4.51
N GLU A 59 -0.63 -7.83 4.49
CA GLU A 59 0.35 -7.79 5.59
C GLU A 59 0.06 -6.67 6.59
N TRP A 60 -1.00 -5.87 6.41
CA TRP A 60 -1.24 -4.68 7.24
C TRP A 60 -1.36 -5.01 8.73
N GLU A 61 -2.13 -6.04 9.06
CA GLU A 61 -2.36 -6.48 10.45
C GLU A 61 -1.09 -6.97 11.15
N THR A 62 -0.11 -7.46 10.39
CA THR A 62 1.16 -7.96 10.96
C THR A 62 2.29 -6.93 10.84
N ASN A 63 2.23 -6.04 9.87
CA ASN A 63 3.26 -5.06 9.59
C ASN A 63 2.68 -3.80 8.93
N ARG A 64 2.57 -2.72 9.71
CA ARG A 64 2.17 -1.39 9.24
C ARG A 64 3.33 -0.73 8.48
N ASN A 65 3.61 -1.25 7.29
CA ASN A 65 4.74 -0.87 6.46
C ASN A 65 4.28 -0.19 5.17
N LEU A 66 4.75 1.04 4.97
CA LEU A 66 4.41 1.85 3.81
C LEU A 66 5.66 2.21 3.01
N LYS A 67 5.47 2.42 1.72
CA LYS A 67 6.48 3.01 0.83
C LYS A 67 5.95 4.33 0.32
N LEU A 68 6.72 5.39 0.52
CA LEU A 68 6.40 6.75 0.12
C LEU A 68 7.43 7.28 -0.89
N GLN A 69 6.94 7.94 -1.92
CA GLN A 69 7.70 8.78 -2.85
C GLN A 69 7.01 10.15 -2.91
N GLY A 70 7.78 11.22 -2.79
CA GLY A 70 7.22 12.56 -2.61
C GLY A 70 6.98 12.86 -1.13
N GLU A 71 5.86 13.52 -0.84
CA GLU A 71 5.57 14.10 0.47
C GLU A 71 4.18 13.70 0.97
N ALA A 72 4.09 13.41 2.27
CA ALA A 72 2.83 13.17 2.93
C ALA A 72 2.94 13.58 4.39
N PHE A 73 1.84 14.10 4.95
CA PHE A 73 1.66 14.27 6.37
C PHE A 73 0.93 13.05 6.94
N PHE A 74 1.40 12.56 8.08
CA PHE A 74 0.87 11.40 8.77
C PHE A 74 0.36 11.77 10.15
N LYS A 75 -0.87 11.36 10.45
CA LYS A 75 -1.41 11.32 11.80
C LYS A 75 -1.63 9.86 12.19
N VAL A 76 -0.60 9.30 12.81
CA VAL A 76 -0.54 7.86 13.11
C VAL A 76 -1.29 7.54 14.40
N THR A 77 -2.24 6.61 14.31
CA THR A 77 -2.94 6.04 15.46
C THR A 77 -1.94 5.35 16.39
N LYS A 78 -1.99 5.70 17.68
CA LYS A 78 -1.12 5.13 18.70
C LYS A 78 -1.30 3.61 18.77
N GLY A 79 -0.20 2.87 18.80
CA GLY A 79 -0.20 1.42 18.82
C GLY A 79 1.19 0.83 18.59
N GLU A 80 1.27 -0.15 17.70
CA GLU A 80 2.48 -0.90 17.41
C GLU A 80 3.47 -0.13 16.51
N LYS A 81 4.45 -0.81 15.92
CA LYS A 81 5.40 -0.18 15.00
C LYS A 81 4.69 0.26 13.72
N PHE A 82 4.94 1.50 13.28
CA PHE A 82 4.51 2.06 12.01
C PHE A 82 5.75 2.51 11.24
N THR A 83 5.95 1.99 10.04
CA THR A 83 7.17 2.22 9.26
C THR A 83 6.84 2.88 7.92
N VAL A 84 7.45 4.03 7.64
CA VAL A 84 7.40 4.69 6.33
C VAL A 84 8.77 4.62 5.68
N ASN A 85 8.87 3.91 4.55
CA ASN A 85 10.09 3.80 3.78
C ASN A 85 10.10 4.83 2.65
N THR A 86 11.16 5.62 2.61
CA THR A 86 11.43 6.57 1.54
C THR A 86 12.75 6.22 0.86
N LYS A 87 13.14 6.96 -0.19
CA LYS A 87 14.48 6.83 -0.78
C LYS A 87 15.60 7.25 0.17
N ALA A 88 15.32 8.17 1.10
CA ALA A 88 16.31 8.73 2.03
C ALA A 88 16.51 7.86 3.29
N GLY A 89 15.57 6.98 3.58
CA GLY A 89 15.61 6.12 4.76
C GLY A 89 14.22 5.73 5.25
N SER A 90 14.18 5.08 6.40
CA SER A 90 12.94 4.61 7.03
C SER A 90 12.65 5.41 8.29
N ILE A 91 11.41 5.86 8.42
CA ILE A 91 10.87 6.50 9.63
C ILE A 91 10.07 5.46 10.39
N GLN A 92 10.31 5.31 11.69
CA GLN A 92 9.59 4.38 12.56
C GLN A 92 9.01 5.10 13.78
N VAL A 93 7.71 4.95 13.99
CA VAL A 93 6.99 5.57 15.11
C VAL A 93 5.99 4.59 15.72
N LEU A 94 5.50 4.91 16.92
CA LEU A 94 4.44 4.16 17.62
C LEU A 94 3.10 4.91 17.68
N GLY A 95 3.08 6.18 17.28
CA GLY A 95 1.93 7.09 17.42
C GLY A 95 2.44 8.52 17.50
N THR A 96 2.42 9.23 16.37
CA THR A 96 3.04 10.54 16.19
C THR A 96 2.36 11.25 15.02
N GLN A 97 2.46 12.57 15.00
CA GLN A 97 2.08 13.38 13.85
C GLN A 97 3.35 13.97 13.24
N PHE A 98 3.60 13.75 11.96
CA PHE A 98 4.81 14.18 11.26
C PHE A 98 4.59 14.33 9.76
#